data_AF-A0A8T5UXK5-F1
#
_entry.id   AF-A0A8T5UXK5-F1
#
_cell.length_a   1.000
_cell.length_b   1.000
_cell.length_c   1.000
_cell.angle_alpha   90.00
_cell.angle_beta   90.00
_cell.angle_gamma   90.00
#
_symmetry.space_group_name_H-M   'P 1'
#
loop_
_entity.id
_entity.type
_entity.pdbx_description
1 polymer ?
#
loop_
_entity_poly.entity_id
_entity_poly.type
_entity_poly.pdbx_seq_one_letter_code
_entity_poly.pdbx_strand_id
1 'polypeptide(L)'
;TKPLTKPLTKPSTKHFGNTELELDSELDTDTELETDKEHSPAEKKQDIPYKEIINYFNSVLDTNYKSSSAKTKSLIKARWNEGFRLDDFKIVINKKTAEWMGDKKCEKWLRPYTLFSNKFENYLNQLSDDDSKDEEKIMKKYLEDGLVLTDEEREKLGLNKPKKNMWGTEEE
;
A
#
# COMPACT_ATOMS: atom_id res chain seq x y z
N THR A 1 7.65 -9.05 -78.91
CA THR A 1 6.53 -9.91 -78.49
C THR A 1 6.43 -9.88 -76.97
N LYS A 2 5.20 -9.72 -76.44
CA LYS A 2 4.79 -9.74 -75.01
C LYS A 2 5.10 -8.47 -74.16
N PRO A 3 4.31 -8.16 -73.10
CA PRO A 3 3.01 -7.49 -73.22
C PRO A 3 2.77 -6.35 -72.19
N LEU A 4 1.65 -5.65 -72.37
CA LEU A 4 1.02 -4.66 -71.51
C LEU A 4 0.54 -5.24 -70.15
N THR A 5 0.81 -4.56 -69.03
CA THR A 5 -0.10 -4.48 -67.86
C THR A 5 0.10 -3.13 -67.14
N LYS A 6 -1.02 -2.45 -66.82
CA LYS A 6 -1.10 -1.22 -66.00
C LYS A 6 -1.50 -1.58 -64.54
N PRO A 7 -1.81 -0.62 -63.65
CA PRO A 7 -0.97 -0.18 -62.53
C PRO A 7 -1.56 -0.56 -61.15
N LEU A 8 -0.80 -0.39 -60.06
CA LEU A 8 -1.41 -0.27 -58.74
C LEU A 8 -0.64 0.71 -57.84
N THR A 9 -1.45 1.48 -57.14
CA THR A 9 -1.21 2.67 -56.32
C THR A 9 -0.30 2.42 -55.11
N LYS A 10 0.66 3.32 -54.87
CA LYS A 10 1.41 3.40 -53.61
C LYS A 10 0.68 4.36 -52.66
N PRO A 11 0.43 4.00 -51.39
CA PRO A 11 -0.12 4.93 -50.42
C PRO A 11 0.94 5.97 -50.00
N SER A 12 0.47 7.21 -49.97
CA SER A 12 1.11 8.39 -49.41
C SER A 12 1.12 8.32 -47.89
N THR A 13 2.26 8.59 -47.25
CA THR A 13 2.26 9.27 -45.95
C THR A 13 3.48 10.19 -45.88
N LYS A 14 3.21 11.49 -45.99
CA LYS A 14 4.15 12.60 -45.76
C LYS A 14 4.07 13.02 -44.29
N HIS A 15 5.25 13.10 -43.69
CA HIS A 15 5.74 14.11 -42.72
C HIS A 15 5.03 14.40 -41.39
N PHE A 16 5.83 15.07 -40.55
CA PHE A 16 5.55 15.80 -39.32
C PHE A 16 5.60 14.96 -38.05
N GLY A 17 6.46 15.22 -37.08
CA GLY A 17 7.52 16.22 -36.94
C GLY A 17 8.21 15.96 -35.61
N ASN A 18 9.49 16.33 -35.52
CA ASN A 18 10.18 16.45 -34.25
C ASN A 18 9.56 17.65 -33.53
N THR A 19 9.03 17.45 -32.33
CA THR A 19 8.65 18.54 -31.43
C THR A 19 9.17 18.22 -30.05
N GLU A 20 10.36 18.75 -29.82
CA GLU A 20 10.87 19.25 -28.56
C GLU A 20 9.72 19.89 -27.76
N LEU A 21 9.39 19.30 -26.60
CA LEU A 21 8.50 19.92 -25.63
C LEU A 21 9.37 20.46 -24.51
N GLU A 22 9.50 21.77 -24.55
CA GLU A 22 10.16 22.64 -23.59
C GLU A 22 9.53 22.47 -22.21
N LEU A 23 10.40 22.22 -21.22
CA LEU A 23 10.11 22.47 -19.82
C LEU A 23 10.08 23.99 -19.65
N ASP A 24 8.94 24.54 -19.27
CA ASP A 24 8.85 25.79 -18.51
C ASP A 24 7.59 25.78 -17.65
N SER A 25 7.79 25.71 -16.33
CA SER A 25 6.83 26.18 -15.35
C SER A 25 7.59 26.72 -14.15
N GLU A 26 8.12 27.92 -14.31
CA GLU A 26 8.44 28.82 -13.21
C GLU A 26 7.15 29.17 -12.49
N LEU A 27 7.12 29.00 -11.16
CA LEU A 27 6.14 29.67 -10.32
C LEU A 27 6.81 30.06 -9.01
N ASP A 28 7.40 31.25 -9.05
CA ASP A 28 7.77 32.04 -7.88
C ASP A 28 6.51 32.45 -7.13
N THR A 29 6.38 32.00 -5.88
CA THR A 29 5.59 32.71 -4.88
C THR A 29 6.35 32.66 -3.56
N ASP A 30 7.11 33.71 -3.31
CA ASP A 30 7.58 34.07 -1.97
C ASP A 30 6.36 34.39 -1.11
N THR A 31 6.19 33.67 -0.01
CA THR A 31 5.40 34.13 1.13
C THR A 31 6.07 33.64 2.39
N GLU A 32 6.86 34.55 2.96
CA GLU A 32 7.34 34.50 4.33
C GLU A 32 6.15 34.54 5.29
N LEU A 33 6.04 33.53 6.14
CA LEU A 33 5.33 33.65 7.42
C LEU A 33 6.19 32.99 8.49
N GLU A 34 6.89 33.83 9.24
CA GLU A 34 7.38 33.50 10.58
C GLU A 34 6.19 33.27 11.50
N THR A 35 6.16 32.14 12.22
CA THR A 35 5.53 32.07 13.55
C THR A 35 6.23 31.01 14.42
N ASP A 36 6.92 31.54 15.43
CA ASP A 36 7.02 31.10 16.82
C ASP A 36 7.44 29.65 17.15
N LYS A 37 8.72 29.59 17.51
CA LYS A 37 9.42 28.50 18.17
C LYS A 37 8.88 28.28 19.59
N GLU A 38 7.78 27.53 19.71
CA GLU A 38 7.36 27.00 21.01
C GLU A 38 8.24 25.80 21.41
N HIS A 39 8.94 25.97 22.54
CA HIS A 39 9.89 25.01 23.08
C HIS A 39 9.14 23.87 23.78
N SER A 40 8.67 22.89 23.01
CA SER A 40 8.13 21.63 23.55
C SER A 40 9.27 20.71 24.03
N PRO A 41 9.08 19.87 25.07
CA PRO A 41 10.14 19.09 25.70
C PRO A 41 10.91 18.25 24.69
N ALA A 42 12.24 18.25 24.79
CA ALA A 42 13.13 17.56 23.87
C ALA A 42 12.89 16.05 23.84
N GLU A 43 11.93 15.62 23.01
CA GLU A 43 11.81 14.24 22.59
C GLU A 43 13.11 13.89 21.85
N LYS A 44 13.79 12.84 22.33
CA LYS A 44 14.96 12.29 21.64
C LYS A 44 14.52 11.95 20.22
N LYS A 45 14.96 12.73 19.23
CA LYS A 45 14.74 12.44 17.81
C LYS A 45 15.39 11.09 17.53
N GLN A 46 14.60 10.03 17.54
CA GLN A 46 15.02 8.72 17.07
C GLN A 46 15.38 8.86 15.61
N ASP A 47 16.59 8.45 15.24
CA ASP A 47 17.01 8.49 13.84
C ASP A 47 16.18 7.49 13.03
N ILE A 48 15.84 7.87 11.80
CA ILE A 48 14.98 7.06 10.95
C ILE A 48 15.82 5.93 10.34
N PRO A 49 15.48 4.64 10.55
CA PRO A 49 16.29 3.51 10.12
C PRO A 49 16.11 3.20 8.62
N TYR A 50 16.38 4.16 7.73
CA TYR A 50 16.19 4.03 6.28
C TYR A 50 16.89 2.80 5.69
N LYS A 51 18.12 2.53 6.12
CA LYS A 51 18.92 1.41 5.62
C LYS A 51 18.29 0.08 5.99
N GLU A 52 17.76 -0.05 7.21
CA GLU A 52 17.14 -1.29 7.67
C GLU A 52 15.84 -1.59 6.91
N ILE A 53 14.97 -0.58 6.75
CA ILE A 53 13.71 -0.72 6.00
C ILE A 53 13.98 -1.16 4.56
N ILE A 54 14.94 -0.53 3.89
CA ILE A 54 15.26 -0.83 2.48
C ILE A 54 16.01 -2.15 2.33
N ASN A 55 16.90 -2.49 3.25
CA ASN A 55 17.55 -3.80 3.24
C ASN A 55 16.53 -4.93 3.43
N TYR A 56 15.56 -4.74 4.33
CA TYR A 56 14.48 -5.71 4.53
C TYR A 56 13.66 -5.87 3.25
N PHE A 57 13.20 -4.76 2.66
CA PHE A 57 12.49 -4.76 1.37
C PHE A 57 13.28 -5.53 0.29
N ASN A 58 14.57 -5.23 0.15
CA ASN A 58 15.45 -5.85 -0.83
C ASN A 58 15.60 -7.36 -0.59
N SER A 59 15.74 -7.78 0.67
CA SER A 59 15.91 -9.19 1.03
C SER A 59 14.66 -10.03 0.76
N VAL A 60 13.47 -9.44 0.91
CA VAL A 60 12.19 -10.14 0.73
C VAL A 60 11.87 -10.33 -0.76
N LEU A 61 12.20 -9.34 -1.58
CA LEU A 61 11.80 -9.30 -3.00
C LEU A 61 12.95 -9.63 -3.97
N ASP A 62 14.13 -10.00 -3.45
CA ASP A 62 15.36 -10.19 -4.22
C ASP A 62 15.66 -8.99 -5.15
N THR A 63 15.61 -7.78 -4.57
CA THR A 63 15.84 -6.52 -5.29
C THR A 63 17.04 -5.75 -4.72
N ASN A 64 17.44 -4.67 -5.40
CA ASN A 64 18.61 -3.88 -5.03
C ASN A 64 18.32 -2.37 -5.02
N TYR A 65 17.25 -1.95 -4.33
CA TYR A 65 16.95 -0.54 -4.12
C TYR A 65 18.01 0.11 -3.22
N LYS A 66 18.46 1.30 -3.61
CA LYS A 66 19.44 2.07 -2.83
C LYS A 66 18.76 2.75 -1.64
N SER A 67 19.24 2.47 -0.44
CA SER A 67 18.81 3.16 0.79
C SER A 67 19.15 4.66 0.81
N SER A 68 20.04 5.11 -0.08
CA SER A 68 20.38 6.52 -0.29
C SER A 68 19.41 7.30 -1.19
N SER A 69 18.46 6.62 -1.85
CA SER A 69 17.50 7.24 -2.78
C SER A 69 16.66 8.32 -2.08
N ALA A 70 16.74 9.56 -2.58
CA ALA A 70 16.01 10.70 -2.00
C ALA A 70 14.48 10.49 -2.01
N LYS A 71 13.95 9.99 -3.12
CA LYS A 71 12.51 9.75 -3.27
C LYS A 71 12.00 8.69 -2.30
N THR A 72 12.75 7.60 -2.12
CA THR A 72 12.40 6.54 -1.19
C THR A 72 12.51 7.00 0.27
N LYS A 73 13.57 7.75 0.61
CA LYS A 73 13.72 8.37 1.93
C LYS A 73 12.58 9.32 2.26
N SER A 74 12.14 10.14 1.29
CA SER A 74 11.02 11.06 1.48
C SER A 74 9.73 10.32 1.87
N LEU A 75 9.42 9.22 1.18
CA LEU A 75 8.25 8.39 1.50
C LEU A 75 8.36 7.75 2.88
N ILE A 76 9.52 7.17 3.23
CA ILE A 76 9.73 6.59 4.57
C ILE A 76 9.58 7.67 5.64
N LYS A 77 10.18 8.85 5.43
CA LYS A 77 10.11 9.97 6.37
C LYS A 77 8.68 10.45 6.57
N ALA A 78 7.88 10.51 5.49
CA ALA A 78 6.48 10.88 5.58
C ALA A 78 5.71 9.92 6.51
N ARG A 79 5.84 8.60 6.30
CA ARG A 79 5.19 7.59 7.17
C ARG A 79 5.74 7.61 8.60
N TRP A 80 7.04 7.84 8.76
CA TRP A 80 7.64 7.95 10.08
C TRP A 80 7.07 9.12 10.90
N ASN A 81 6.86 10.27 10.22
CA ASN A 81 6.24 11.45 10.82
C ASN A 81 4.75 11.26 11.12
N GLU A 82 4.05 10.39 10.37
CA GLU A 82 2.67 9.97 10.66
C GLU A 82 2.56 9.05 11.89
N GLY A 83 3.69 8.58 12.45
CA GLY A 83 3.72 7.75 13.64
C GLY A 83 4.10 6.28 13.39
N PHE A 84 4.21 5.87 12.12
CA PHE A 84 4.60 4.50 11.78
C PHE A 84 6.06 4.23 12.11
N ARG A 85 6.37 2.99 12.50
CA ARG A 85 7.70 2.53 12.91
C ARG A 85 8.12 1.34 12.07
N LEU A 86 9.38 0.94 12.26
CA LEU A 86 10.05 -0.09 11.48
C LEU A 86 9.20 -1.36 11.27
N ASP A 87 8.53 -1.83 12.32
CA ASP A 87 7.72 -3.05 12.25
C ASP A 87 6.51 -2.89 11.33
N ASP A 88 5.87 -1.72 11.30
CA ASP A 88 4.77 -1.43 10.37
C ASP A 88 5.23 -1.55 8.92
N PHE A 89 6.44 -1.06 8.59
CA PHE A 89 7.00 -1.22 7.25
C PHE A 89 7.22 -2.69 6.91
N LYS A 90 7.75 -3.48 7.85
CA LYS A 90 7.94 -4.93 7.65
C LYS A 90 6.61 -5.63 7.43
N ILE A 91 5.56 -5.28 8.19
CA ILE A 91 4.22 -5.84 8.04
C ILE A 91 3.66 -5.53 6.64
N VAL A 92 3.70 -4.27 6.20
CA VAL A 92 3.21 -3.88 4.86
C VAL A 92 3.97 -4.61 3.75
N ILE A 93 5.29 -4.72 3.87
CA ILE A 93 6.12 -5.46 2.91
C ILE A 93 5.69 -6.92 2.85
N ASN A 94 5.52 -7.58 4.00
CA ASN A 94 5.14 -8.99 4.06
C ASN A 94 3.73 -9.21 3.49
N LYS A 95 2.74 -8.41 3.92
CA LYS A 95 1.36 -8.51 3.45
C LYS A 95 1.28 -8.37 1.93
N LYS A 96 1.91 -7.33 1.38
CA LYS A 96 1.85 -7.08 -0.07
C LYS A 96 2.70 -8.01 -0.89
N THR A 97 3.83 -8.47 -0.37
CA THR A 97 4.59 -9.53 -1.03
C THR A 97 3.75 -10.81 -1.09
N ALA A 98 3.15 -11.25 0.01
CA ALA A 98 2.32 -12.45 0.02
C ALA A 98 1.12 -12.35 -0.95
N GLU A 99 0.49 -11.18 -1.04
CA GLU A 99 -0.68 -10.97 -1.90
C GLU A 99 -0.33 -10.82 -3.39
N TRP A 100 0.75 -10.11 -3.73
CA TRP A 100 1.03 -9.71 -5.12
C TRP A 100 2.13 -10.52 -5.78
N MET A 101 2.98 -11.22 -5.01
CA MET A 101 4.04 -12.04 -5.57
C MET A 101 3.43 -13.21 -6.36
N GLY A 102 3.86 -13.39 -7.61
CA GLY A 102 3.32 -14.43 -8.49
C GLY A 102 2.06 -14.05 -9.28
N ASP A 103 1.37 -12.96 -8.93
CA ASP A 103 0.32 -12.38 -9.79
C ASP A 103 0.91 -11.38 -10.78
N LYS A 104 0.96 -11.75 -12.07
CA LYS A 104 1.50 -10.93 -13.17
C LYS A 104 0.91 -9.52 -13.24
N LYS A 105 -0.32 -9.30 -12.78
CA LYS A 105 -0.95 -7.97 -12.82
C LYS A 105 -0.48 -7.09 -11.67
N CYS A 106 -0.20 -7.71 -10.52
CA CYS A 106 0.00 -7.02 -9.26
C CYS A 106 1.48 -6.91 -8.87
N GLU A 107 2.31 -7.89 -9.22
CA GLU A 107 3.74 -7.97 -8.91
C GLU A 107 4.52 -6.70 -9.33
N LYS A 108 4.14 -6.08 -10.46
CA LYS A 108 4.75 -4.83 -10.93
C LYS A 108 4.65 -3.67 -9.93
N TRP A 109 3.76 -3.75 -8.95
CA TRP A 109 3.52 -2.76 -7.90
C TRP A 109 4.33 -3.02 -6.61
N LEU A 110 5.11 -4.11 -6.54
CA LEU A 110 6.03 -4.40 -5.44
C LEU A 110 7.27 -3.48 -5.53
N ARG A 111 7.06 -2.19 -5.23
CA ARG A 111 8.08 -1.14 -5.26
C ARG A 111 7.95 -0.26 -4.02
N PRO A 112 9.04 0.30 -3.48
CA PRO A 112 8.97 1.20 -2.33
C PRO A 112 8.05 2.41 -2.58
N TYR A 113 8.01 2.91 -3.82
CA TYR A 113 7.13 4.03 -4.20
C TYR A 113 5.65 3.70 -4.02
N THR A 114 5.25 2.47 -4.32
CA THR A 114 3.85 2.05 -4.25
C THR A 114 3.48 1.62 -2.83
N LEU A 115 4.33 0.82 -2.19
CA LEU A 115 4.07 0.32 -0.84
C LEU A 115 4.07 1.43 0.22
N PHE A 116 4.95 2.43 0.07
CA PHE A 116 5.06 3.56 1.04
C PHE A 116 4.30 4.81 0.59
N SER A 117 3.33 4.64 -0.32
CA SER A 117 2.42 5.70 -0.76
C SER A 117 1.40 6.07 0.34
N ASN A 118 0.48 6.98 0.03
CA ASN A 118 -0.62 7.37 0.93
C ASN A 118 -1.60 6.24 1.28
N LYS A 119 -1.46 5.05 0.68
CA LYS A 119 -2.24 3.86 1.01
C LYS A 119 -1.58 2.97 2.08
N PHE A 120 -0.47 3.41 2.68
CA PHE A 120 0.30 2.63 3.64
C PHE A 120 -0.55 2.09 4.79
N GLU A 121 -1.34 2.95 5.44
CA GLU A 121 -2.23 2.55 6.54
C GLU A 121 -3.26 1.51 6.10
N ASN A 122 -3.84 1.68 4.90
CA ASN A 122 -4.77 0.71 4.35
C ASN A 122 -4.10 -0.66 4.14
N TYR A 123 -2.83 -0.68 3.73
CA TYR A 123 -2.09 -1.92 3.59
C TYR A 123 -1.73 -2.55 4.94
N LEU A 124 -1.39 -1.72 5.93
CA LEU A 124 -1.09 -2.16 7.28
C LEU A 124 -2.30 -2.84 7.93
N ASN A 125 -3.47 -2.23 7.77
CA ASN A 125 -4.74 -2.68 8.38
C ASN A 125 -5.54 -3.65 7.52
N GLN A 126 -5.02 -4.07 6.37
CA GLN A 126 -5.68 -5.07 5.54
C GLN A 126 -5.75 -6.41 6.28
N LEU A 127 -6.95 -6.97 6.39
CA LEU A 127 -7.18 -8.32 6.92
C LEU A 127 -6.53 -9.34 5.97
N SER A 128 -5.68 -10.22 6.50
CA SER A 128 -5.12 -11.31 5.70
C SER A 128 -6.01 -12.55 5.79
N ASP A 129 -6.02 -13.37 4.74
CA ASP A 129 -6.77 -14.65 4.73
C ASP A 129 -6.19 -15.69 5.71
N ASP A 130 -5.04 -15.41 6.32
CA ASP A 130 -4.45 -16.25 7.36
C ASP A 130 -4.95 -15.86 8.76
N ASP A 131 -5.26 -14.59 9.00
CA ASP A 131 -5.84 -14.13 10.28
C ASP A 131 -7.22 -14.77 10.53
N SER A 132 -8.01 -14.96 9.47
CA SER A 132 -9.33 -15.60 9.55
C SER A 132 -9.25 -17.12 9.82
N LYS A 133 -8.14 -17.79 9.47
CA LYS A 133 -7.94 -19.20 9.78
C LYS A 133 -7.55 -19.42 11.23
N ASP A 134 -6.80 -18.51 11.82
CA ASP A 134 -6.48 -18.57 13.25
C ASP A 134 -7.75 -18.31 14.08
N GLU A 135 -8.59 -17.35 13.69
CA GLU A 135 -9.92 -17.17 14.29
C GLU A 135 -10.81 -18.39 14.08
N GLU A 136 -10.87 -18.97 12.88
CA GLU A 136 -11.67 -20.17 12.62
C GLU A 136 -11.15 -21.39 13.41
N LYS A 137 -9.83 -21.51 13.59
CA LYS A 137 -9.20 -22.58 14.36
C LYS A 137 -9.42 -22.41 15.86
N ILE A 138 -9.35 -21.17 16.36
CA ILE A 138 -9.72 -20.83 17.72
C ILE A 138 -11.20 -21.16 17.94
N MET A 139 -12.09 -20.71 17.05
CA MET A 139 -13.53 -20.97 17.11
C MET A 139 -13.87 -22.48 17.00
N LYS A 140 -13.19 -23.22 16.12
CA LYS A 140 -13.31 -24.68 16.01
C LYS A 140 -12.85 -25.39 17.27
N LYS A 141 -11.71 -24.98 17.85
CA LYS A 141 -11.22 -25.52 19.13
C LYS A 141 -12.23 -25.28 20.25
N TYR A 142 -12.84 -24.10 20.33
CA TYR A 142 -13.90 -23.82 21.31
C TYR A 142 -15.15 -24.69 21.09
N LEU A 143 -15.53 -24.94 19.83
CA LEU A 143 -16.66 -25.82 19.49
C LEU A 143 -16.38 -27.30 19.78
N GLU A 144 -15.13 -27.74 19.59
CA GLU A 144 -14.66 -29.13 19.75
C GLU A 144 -14.38 -29.49 21.22
N ASP A 145 -13.89 -28.55 22.03
CA ASP A 145 -13.69 -28.70 23.48
C ASP A 145 -15.03 -28.68 24.26
N GLY A 146 -16.17 -28.48 23.59
CA GLY A 146 -17.51 -28.59 24.19
C GLY A 146 -17.86 -27.50 25.21
N LEU A 147 -17.09 -26.41 25.28
CA LEU A 147 -17.41 -25.26 26.11
C LEU A 147 -18.53 -24.45 25.45
N VAL A 148 -19.75 -24.59 25.97
CA VAL A 148 -20.84 -23.66 25.66
C VAL A 148 -20.42 -22.29 26.20
N LEU A 149 -20.04 -21.38 25.31
CA LEU A 149 -19.81 -19.96 25.64
C LEU A 149 -20.97 -19.47 26.49
N THR A 150 -20.64 -18.99 27.70
CA THR A 150 -21.64 -18.43 28.62
C THR A 150 -22.30 -17.22 28.00
N ASP A 151 -23.54 -16.92 28.40
CA ASP A 151 -24.27 -15.77 27.85
C ASP A 151 -23.51 -14.46 28.09
N GLU A 152 -22.79 -14.33 29.21
CA GLU A 152 -21.90 -13.19 29.49
C GLU A 152 -20.72 -13.09 28.51
N GLU A 153 -20.07 -14.20 28.17
CA GLU A 153 -18.97 -14.22 27.20
C GLU A 153 -19.45 -13.93 25.78
N ARG A 154 -20.66 -14.40 25.43
CA ARG A 154 -21.31 -14.09 24.14
C ARG A 154 -21.68 -12.61 24.03
N GLU A 155 -22.13 -12.00 25.13
CA GLU A 155 -22.46 -10.57 25.18
C GLU A 155 -21.19 -9.71 25.09
N LYS A 156 -20.13 -10.09 25.82
CA LYS A 156 -18.83 -9.40 25.83
C LYS A 156 -18.11 -9.44 24.48
N LEU A 157 -18.30 -10.52 23.71
CA LEU A 157 -17.82 -10.66 22.33
C LEU A 157 -18.81 -10.11 21.29
N GLY A 158 -19.98 -9.61 21.69
CA GLY A 158 -20.95 -8.99 20.80
C GLY A 158 -21.69 -9.94 19.86
N LEU A 159 -21.68 -11.25 20.15
CA LEU A 159 -22.37 -12.28 19.35
C LEU A 159 -23.87 -12.42 19.67
N ASN A 160 -24.37 -11.82 20.76
CA ASN A 160 -25.79 -11.86 21.14
C ASN A 160 -26.63 -10.67 20.62
N LYS A 161 -26.21 -10.02 19.52
CA LYS A 161 -27.08 -9.00 18.91
C LYS A 161 -28.18 -9.70 18.13
N PRO A 162 -29.47 -9.49 18.44
CA PRO A 162 -30.55 -10.04 17.63
C PRO A 162 -30.35 -9.55 16.19
N LYS A 163 -30.47 -10.47 15.22
CA LYS A 163 -30.45 -10.10 13.81
C LYS A 163 -31.64 -9.18 13.56
N LYS A 164 -31.42 -7.86 13.56
CA LYS A 164 -32.40 -6.92 13.02
C LYS A 164 -32.62 -7.30 11.57
N ASN A 165 -33.80 -7.84 11.28
CA ASN A 165 -34.29 -7.88 9.91
C ASN A 165 -34.34 -6.44 9.36
N MET A 166 -34.28 -6.27 8.04
CA MET A 166 -34.25 -4.96 7.34
C MET A 166 -35.45 -4.05 7.66
N TRP A 167 -36.43 -4.51 8.44
CA TRP A 167 -37.65 -3.80 8.82
C TRP A 167 -37.79 -3.58 10.34
N GLY A 168 -36.77 -3.90 11.14
CA GLY A 168 -36.67 -3.44 12.53
C GLY A 168 -37.67 -4.04 13.52
N THR A 169 -38.04 -5.32 13.37
CA THR A 169 -38.85 -6.03 14.37
C THR A 169 -38.12 -7.29 14.86
N GLU A 170 -38.11 -7.47 16.18
CA GLU A 170 -37.51 -8.60 16.89
C GLU A 170 -38.41 -9.84 16.76
N GLU A 171 -37.86 -10.98 16.36
CA GLU A 171 -38.53 -12.29 16.49
C GLU A 171 -38.27 -12.83 17.91
N GLU A 172 -39.34 -13.20 18.62
CA GLU A 172 -39.31 -13.91 19.92
C GLU A 172 -38.79 -15.35 19.80
#